data_AF-A0A6J4LXY6-F1
#
_entry.id   AF-A0A6J4LXY6-F1
#
_cell.length_a   1.000
_cell.length_b   1.000
_cell.length_c   1.000
_cell.angle_alpha   90.00
_cell.angle_beta   90.00
_cell.angle_gamma   90.00
#
_symmetry.space_group_name_H-M   'P 1'
#
loop_
_entity.id
_entity.type
_entity.pdbx_description
1 polymer ?
#
loop_
_entity_poly.entity_id
_entity_poly.type
_entity_poly.pdbx_seq_one_letter_code
_entity_poly.pdbx_strand_id
1 'polypeptide(L)'
;MTVKLKKIAEQVVVITGASSGIGLVTAKRMAAAGARVVLAARNERDLQQIVEEIAAQGGQAAYVVADVSVRADVEEIAAAAVRRFGRIDTWVNNASTSIYGRLDEVDIEDQRRLFDVNYWGAVHGSLTAVPFLRERGGALVNVGSVLSERAIPLQGTYCATKHALKGFTDALRMELEADGAPVSVSLVKPATIDTPFYEHARNYMDADPKPVPPVYAPEVVAQAIVHCAEHPTRDLYAGAAGVGIAAGGAHAKRLTDRVMERTMFAGQQDRARGRTRDEDNLYAPLDHDGGERGRYAGPVLERSAAPGLTARRGAGAATALGL
;
A
#
# COMPACT_ATOMS: atom_id res chain seq x y z
N MET A 1 13.62 20.69 10.61
CA MET A 1 12.35 21.11 11.21
C MET A 1 11.52 19.86 11.50
N THR A 2 10.81 19.79 12.63
CA THR A 2 9.90 18.67 12.89
C THR A 2 8.59 18.93 12.14
N VAL A 3 8.29 18.13 11.13
CA VAL A 3 7.02 18.22 10.37
C VAL A 3 5.86 18.02 11.34
N LYS A 4 4.86 18.92 11.32
CA LYS A 4 3.64 18.80 12.14
C LYS A 4 2.48 18.42 11.25
N LEU A 5 1.94 17.22 11.46
CA LEU A 5 0.80 16.70 10.70
C LEU A 5 -0.52 16.98 11.43
N LYS A 6 -1.61 17.12 10.68
CA LYS A 6 -2.96 17.35 11.21
C LYS A 6 -3.55 16.06 11.75
N LYS A 7 -4.56 16.15 12.62
CA LYS A 7 -5.36 14.98 13.00
C LYS A 7 -6.21 14.50 11.83
N ILE A 8 -6.49 13.20 11.72
CA ILE A 8 -7.26 12.62 10.59
C ILE A 8 -8.59 13.36 10.35
N ALA A 9 -9.33 13.70 11.41
CA ALA A 9 -10.61 14.41 11.34
C ALA A 9 -10.53 15.79 10.64
N GLU A 10 -9.32 16.35 10.50
CA GLU A 10 -9.06 17.64 9.89
C GLU A 10 -8.44 17.51 8.49
N GLN A 11 -8.21 16.28 8.00
CA GLN A 11 -7.48 16.03 6.76
C GLN A 11 -8.40 15.89 5.54
N VAL A 12 -7.89 16.34 4.39
CA VAL A 12 -8.29 15.86 3.07
C VAL A 12 -7.26 14.81 2.62
N VAL A 13 -7.72 13.59 2.40
CA VAL A 13 -6.86 12.45 2.07
C VAL A 13 -7.18 11.94 0.67
N VAL A 14 -6.16 11.85 -0.18
CA VAL A 14 -6.24 11.15 -1.48
C VAL A 14 -5.70 9.73 -1.32
N ILE A 15 -6.45 8.74 -1.80
CA ILE A 15 -6.06 7.32 -1.73
C ILE A 15 -6.22 6.69 -3.12
N THR A 16 -5.12 6.20 -3.68
CA THR A 16 -5.12 5.44 -4.95
C THR A 16 -5.30 3.94 -4.69
N GLY A 17 -5.91 3.22 -5.63
CA GLY A 17 -6.25 1.80 -5.45
C GLY A 17 -7.28 1.60 -4.34
N ALA A 18 -8.26 2.52 -4.24
CA ALA A 18 -9.21 2.58 -3.14
C ALA A 18 -10.49 1.75 -3.36
N SER A 19 -10.62 1.03 -4.47
CA SER A 19 -11.78 0.17 -4.77
C SER A 19 -11.77 -1.14 -3.97
N SER A 20 -10.61 -1.63 -3.51
CA SER A 20 -10.52 -2.88 -2.76
C SER A 20 -9.33 -2.94 -1.80
N GLY A 21 -9.31 -4.01 -1.00
CA GLY A 21 -8.23 -4.38 -0.10
C GLY A 21 -7.84 -3.25 0.86
N ILE A 22 -6.53 -3.02 0.96
CA ILE A 22 -5.93 -2.03 1.87
C ILE A 22 -6.44 -0.62 1.59
N GLY A 23 -6.60 -0.23 0.32
CA GLY A 23 -7.02 1.12 -0.05
C GLY A 23 -8.46 1.40 0.40
N LEU A 24 -9.36 0.45 0.17
CA LEU A 24 -10.75 0.50 0.61
C LEU A 24 -10.86 0.58 2.14
N VAL A 25 -10.17 -0.31 2.85
CA VAL A 25 -10.19 -0.34 4.33
C VAL A 25 -9.61 0.96 4.92
N THR A 26 -8.55 1.49 4.30
CA THR A 26 -7.99 2.81 4.67
C THR A 26 -9.01 3.92 4.47
N ALA A 27 -9.68 3.97 3.31
CA ALA A 27 -10.64 5.01 2.98
C ALA A 27 -11.83 5.02 3.95
N LYS A 28 -12.44 3.86 4.19
CA LYS A 28 -13.54 3.71 5.17
C LYS A 28 -13.10 4.11 6.57
N ARG A 29 -11.92 3.67 7.02
CA ARG A 29 -11.38 4.01 8.35
C ARG A 29 -11.13 5.52 8.51
N MET A 30 -10.53 6.17 7.52
CA MET A 30 -10.24 7.60 7.57
C MET A 30 -11.52 8.44 7.50
N ALA A 31 -12.47 8.05 6.66
CA ALA A 31 -13.77 8.70 6.59
C ALA A 31 -14.55 8.57 7.91
N ALA A 32 -14.56 7.38 8.52
CA ALA A 32 -15.17 7.15 9.84
C ALA A 32 -14.49 7.96 10.97
N ALA A 33 -13.20 8.28 10.81
CA ALA A 33 -12.46 9.17 11.70
C ALA A 33 -12.65 10.67 11.38
N GLY A 34 -13.51 11.01 10.42
CA GLY A 34 -13.88 12.39 10.08
C GLY A 34 -13.10 13.02 8.91
N ALA A 35 -12.16 12.31 8.29
CA ALA A 35 -11.46 12.82 7.12
C ALA A 35 -12.39 12.99 5.92
N ARG A 36 -12.03 13.93 5.04
CA ARG A 36 -12.60 14.02 3.68
C ARG A 36 -11.74 13.18 2.77
N VAL A 37 -12.30 12.14 2.16
CA VAL A 37 -11.52 11.18 1.37
C VAL A 37 -11.80 11.32 -0.12
N VAL A 38 -10.76 11.24 -0.94
CA VAL A 38 -10.84 11.15 -2.39
C VAL A 38 -10.32 9.77 -2.79
N LEU A 39 -11.21 8.94 -3.29
CA LEU A 39 -10.93 7.57 -3.70
C LEU A 39 -10.61 7.55 -5.20
N ALA A 40 -9.48 6.95 -5.58
CA ALA A 40 -9.13 6.80 -6.98
C ALA A 40 -8.84 5.32 -7.32
N ALA A 41 -9.45 4.84 -8.38
CA ALA A 41 -9.27 3.51 -8.95
C ALA A 41 -9.86 3.46 -10.36
N ARG A 42 -9.71 2.34 -11.06
CA ARG A 42 -10.23 2.15 -12.42
C ARG A 42 -11.70 1.70 -12.46
N ASN A 43 -12.18 1.00 -11.43
CA ASN A 43 -13.56 0.51 -11.36
C ASN A 43 -14.49 1.60 -10.80
N GLU A 44 -15.23 2.27 -11.68
CA GLU A 44 -16.18 3.33 -11.31
C GLU A 44 -17.34 2.83 -10.45
N ARG A 45 -17.87 1.64 -10.76
CA ARG A 45 -19.02 1.07 -10.05
C ARG A 45 -18.70 0.85 -8.58
N ASP A 46 -17.54 0.22 -8.30
CA ASP A 46 -17.10 -0.01 -6.92
C ASP A 46 -16.85 1.32 -6.21
N LEU A 47 -16.17 2.27 -6.86
CA LEU A 47 -15.91 3.59 -6.30
C LEU A 47 -17.20 4.34 -5.92
N GLN A 48 -18.20 4.32 -6.80
CA GLN A 48 -19.49 4.95 -6.56
C GLN A 48 -20.18 4.31 -5.35
N GLN A 49 -20.25 2.98 -5.32
CA GLN A 49 -20.85 2.25 -4.20
C GLN A 49 -20.15 2.61 -2.86
N ILE A 50 -18.82 2.66 -2.84
CA ILE A 50 -18.06 2.98 -1.63
C ILE A 50 -18.31 4.42 -1.17
N VAL A 51 -18.39 5.38 -2.10
CA VAL A 51 -18.70 6.78 -1.76
C VAL A 51 -20.10 6.91 -1.18
N GLU A 52 -21.08 6.20 -1.75
CA GLU A 52 -22.45 6.13 -1.23
C GLU A 52 -22.50 5.50 0.17
N GLU A 53 -21.78 4.40 0.40
CA GLU A 53 -21.65 3.76 1.72
C GLU A 53 -21.06 4.71 2.76
N ILE A 54 -20.00 5.44 2.41
CA ILE A 54 -19.36 6.41 3.31
C ILE A 54 -20.33 7.57 3.62
N ALA A 55 -21.02 8.09 2.61
CA ALA A 55 -21.99 9.16 2.78
C ALA A 55 -23.18 8.74 3.66
N ALA A 56 -23.67 7.51 3.50
CA ALA A 56 -24.74 6.94 4.33
C ALA A 56 -24.33 6.82 5.81
N GLN A 57 -23.03 6.71 6.10
CA GLN A 57 -22.47 6.72 7.46
C GLN A 57 -22.13 8.12 7.97
N GLY A 58 -22.49 9.19 7.22
CA GLY A 58 -22.22 10.58 7.58
C GLY A 58 -20.81 11.07 7.24
N GLY A 59 -20.00 10.26 6.54
CA GLY A 59 -18.68 10.63 6.07
C GLY A 59 -18.71 11.51 4.82
N GLN A 60 -17.54 12.05 4.46
CA GLN A 60 -17.37 12.87 3.25
C GLN A 60 -16.39 12.19 2.29
N ALA A 61 -16.89 11.79 1.13
CA ALA A 61 -16.09 11.16 0.10
C ALA A 61 -16.38 11.73 -1.29
N ALA A 62 -15.40 11.63 -2.18
CA ALA A 62 -15.53 11.79 -3.61
C ALA A 62 -14.70 10.71 -4.31
N TYR A 63 -15.02 10.39 -5.55
CA TYR A 63 -14.22 9.46 -6.34
C TYR A 63 -13.71 10.08 -7.64
N VAL A 64 -12.65 9.50 -8.18
CA VAL A 64 -12.11 9.78 -9.51
C VAL A 64 -11.77 8.45 -10.18
N VAL A 65 -12.31 8.23 -11.38
CA VAL A 65 -11.90 7.10 -12.22
C VAL A 65 -10.54 7.43 -12.83
N ALA A 66 -9.52 6.65 -12.49
CA ALA A 66 -8.15 6.94 -12.87
C ALA A 66 -7.32 5.66 -13.00
N ASP A 67 -6.52 5.58 -14.06
CA ASP A 67 -5.38 4.68 -14.13
C ASP A 67 -4.12 5.42 -13.66
N VAL A 68 -3.54 4.97 -12.54
CA VAL A 68 -2.35 5.62 -11.97
C VAL A 68 -1.14 5.58 -12.90
N SER A 69 -1.07 4.65 -13.86
CA SER A 69 -0.02 4.61 -14.87
C SER A 69 -0.10 5.76 -15.87
N VAL A 70 -1.23 6.47 -15.93
CA VAL A 70 -1.44 7.63 -16.78
C VAL A 70 -1.27 8.90 -15.97
N ARG A 71 -0.23 9.67 -16.27
CA ARG A 71 0.09 10.90 -15.54
C ARG A 71 -1.08 11.90 -15.47
N ALA A 72 -1.79 12.09 -16.57
CA ALA A 72 -2.92 13.01 -16.66
C ALA A 72 -4.08 12.63 -15.72
N ASP A 73 -4.40 11.33 -15.62
CA ASP A 73 -5.41 10.82 -14.70
C ASP A 73 -5.04 11.16 -13.25
N VAL A 74 -3.75 10.99 -12.89
CA VAL A 74 -3.26 11.29 -11.53
C VAL A 74 -3.34 12.79 -11.20
N GLU A 75 -3.06 13.65 -12.19
CA GLU A 75 -3.23 15.10 -12.05
C GLU A 75 -4.70 15.48 -11.86
N GLU A 76 -5.62 14.78 -12.54
CA GLU A 76 -7.05 14.98 -12.36
C GLU A 76 -7.52 14.57 -10.96
N ILE A 77 -6.95 13.52 -10.34
CA ILE A 77 -7.23 13.18 -8.93
C ILE A 77 -6.94 14.37 -8.01
N ALA A 78 -5.79 15.02 -8.19
CA ALA A 78 -5.41 16.16 -7.37
C ALA A 78 -6.31 17.37 -7.64
N ALA A 79 -6.61 17.64 -8.92
CA ALA A 79 -7.51 18.71 -9.31
C ALA A 79 -8.91 18.51 -8.70
N ALA A 80 -9.46 17.30 -8.74
CA ALA A 80 -10.73 16.95 -8.12
C ALA A 80 -10.71 17.13 -6.60
N ALA A 81 -9.65 16.71 -5.92
CA ALA A 81 -9.49 16.89 -4.48
C ALA A 81 -9.51 18.37 -4.07
N VAL A 82 -8.79 19.21 -4.81
CA VAL A 82 -8.76 20.66 -4.58
C VAL A 82 -10.09 21.31 -4.92
N ARG A 83 -10.71 20.97 -6.05
CA ARG A 83 -12.04 21.50 -6.42
C ARG A 83 -13.09 21.15 -5.37
N ARG A 84 -13.07 19.91 -4.84
CA ARG A 84 -14.09 19.41 -3.93
C ARG A 84 -13.90 19.81 -2.47
N PHE A 85 -12.66 19.83 -2.00
CA PHE A 85 -12.32 19.98 -0.58
C PHE A 85 -11.29 21.08 -0.28
N GLY A 86 -10.74 21.73 -1.31
CA GLY A 86 -9.93 22.94 -1.22
C GLY A 86 -8.44 22.73 -0.92
N ARG A 87 -8.00 21.50 -0.65
CA ARG A 87 -6.60 21.17 -0.30
C ARG A 87 -6.34 19.67 -0.37
N ILE A 88 -5.08 19.29 -0.17
CA ILE A 88 -4.63 17.91 0.07
C ILE A 88 -3.73 17.95 1.31
N ASP A 89 -4.04 17.15 2.33
CA ASP A 89 -3.24 17.04 3.56
C ASP A 89 -2.44 15.74 3.61
N THR A 90 -2.98 14.67 3.02
CA THR A 90 -2.32 13.37 2.92
C THR A 90 -2.56 12.77 1.53
N TRP A 91 -1.50 12.22 0.92
CA TRP A 91 -1.59 11.43 -0.31
C TRP A 91 -1.07 10.02 -0.08
N VAL A 92 -1.89 9.02 -0.41
CA VAL A 92 -1.57 7.60 -0.27
C VAL A 92 -1.45 6.94 -1.64
N ASN A 93 -0.21 6.61 -2.02
CA ASN A 93 0.10 5.77 -3.16
C ASN A 93 -0.05 4.30 -2.74
N ASN A 94 -1.22 3.72 -2.99
CA ASN A 94 -1.56 2.36 -2.62
C ASN A 94 -1.90 1.46 -3.84
N ALA A 95 -2.29 2.04 -4.98
CA ALA A 95 -2.57 1.26 -6.19
C ALA A 95 -1.38 0.34 -6.55
N SER A 96 -1.67 -0.94 -6.71
CA SER A 96 -0.68 -1.95 -7.08
C SER A 96 -1.39 -3.19 -7.63
N THR A 97 -0.73 -3.89 -8.56
CA THR A 97 -1.11 -5.22 -9.03
C THR A 97 0.10 -6.17 -8.93
N SER A 98 -0.09 -7.44 -9.30
CA SER A 98 0.95 -8.47 -9.25
C SER A 98 0.88 -9.41 -10.43
N ILE A 99 2.01 -10.09 -10.65
CA ILE A 99 2.13 -11.19 -11.59
C ILE A 99 2.82 -12.33 -10.87
N TYR A 100 2.25 -13.53 -10.99
CA TYR A 100 2.85 -14.77 -10.53
C TYR A 100 3.37 -15.59 -11.71
N GLY A 101 4.65 -15.93 -11.68
CA GLY A 101 5.31 -16.70 -12.73
C GLY A 101 6.83 -16.64 -12.59
N ARG A 102 7.55 -17.55 -13.25
CA ARG A 102 9.01 -17.44 -13.29
C ARG A 102 9.41 -16.28 -14.20
N LEU A 103 10.55 -15.66 -13.90
CA LEU A 103 11.02 -14.47 -14.64
C LEU A 103 11.23 -14.72 -16.14
N ASP A 104 11.59 -15.95 -16.50
CA ASP A 104 11.77 -16.43 -17.86
C ASP A 104 10.47 -16.84 -18.58
N GLU A 105 9.35 -16.89 -17.86
CA GLU A 105 8.02 -17.30 -18.37
C GLU A 105 7.05 -16.12 -18.49
N VAL A 106 7.20 -15.08 -17.65
CA VAL A 106 6.32 -13.91 -17.68
C VAL A 106 6.66 -13.02 -18.88
N ASP A 107 5.64 -12.71 -19.69
CA ASP A 107 5.77 -11.84 -20.85
C ASP A 107 6.36 -10.45 -20.51
N ILE A 108 7.24 -9.94 -21.36
CA ILE A 108 7.96 -8.68 -21.11
C ILE A 108 7.03 -7.48 -21.07
N GLU A 109 5.97 -7.43 -21.88
CA GLU A 109 5.01 -6.32 -21.84
C GLU A 109 4.20 -6.34 -20.55
N ASP A 110 3.87 -7.53 -20.03
CA ASP A 110 3.26 -7.62 -18.70
C ASP A 110 4.21 -7.14 -17.60
N GLN A 111 5.51 -7.44 -17.72
CA GLN A 111 6.51 -6.93 -16.78
C GLN A 111 6.60 -5.40 -16.82
N ARG A 112 6.56 -4.79 -18.02
CA ARG A 112 6.51 -3.33 -18.19
C ARG A 112 5.24 -2.74 -17.61
N ARG A 113 4.09 -3.33 -17.94
CA ARG A 113 2.79 -2.91 -17.41
C ARG A 113 2.77 -2.93 -15.88
N LEU A 114 3.38 -3.94 -15.27
CA LEU A 114 3.52 -4.01 -13.81
C LEU A 114 4.35 -2.84 -13.26
N PHE A 115 5.42 -2.43 -13.93
CA PHE A 115 6.19 -1.22 -13.58
C PHE A 115 5.38 0.06 -13.76
N ASP A 116 4.61 0.17 -14.84
CA ASP A 116 3.76 1.33 -15.11
C ASP A 116 2.76 1.56 -13.98
N VAL A 117 2.15 0.49 -13.46
CA VAL A 117 1.21 0.58 -12.34
C VAL A 117 1.94 0.77 -11.00
N ASN A 118 2.85 -0.15 -10.64
CA ASN A 118 3.39 -0.23 -9.28
C ASN A 118 4.47 0.81 -8.97
N TYR A 119 5.26 1.20 -9.98
CA TYR A 119 6.34 2.17 -9.83
C TYR A 119 5.92 3.54 -10.37
N TRP A 120 5.59 3.63 -11.66
CA TRP A 120 5.23 4.92 -12.26
C TRP A 120 3.96 5.50 -11.65
N GLY A 121 2.97 4.68 -11.31
CA GLY A 121 1.79 5.16 -10.58
C GLY A 121 2.12 5.85 -9.27
N ALA A 122 3.03 5.29 -8.47
CA ALA A 122 3.49 5.93 -7.24
C ALA A 122 4.36 7.17 -7.50
N VAL A 123 5.23 7.13 -8.50
CA VAL A 123 6.04 8.31 -8.91
C VAL A 123 5.13 9.45 -9.33
N HIS A 124 4.13 9.17 -10.18
CA HIS A 124 3.15 10.15 -10.60
C HIS A 124 2.40 10.72 -9.40
N GLY A 125 1.85 9.88 -8.54
CA GLY A 125 1.13 10.34 -7.35
C GLY A 125 2.01 11.18 -6.42
N SER A 126 3.24 10.75 -6.17
CA SER A 126 4.19 11.50 -5.34
C SER A 126 4.51 12.87 -5.91
N LEU A 127 4.90 12.95 -7.19
CA LEU A 127 5.28 14.21 -7.83
C LEU A 127 4.07 15.14 -8.05
N THR A 128 2.86 14.60 -8.19
CA THR A 128 1.62 15.40 -8.21
C THR A 128 1.28 15.95 -6.83
N ALA A 129 1.45 15.16 -5.77
CA ALA A 129 1.09 15.56 -4.41
C ALA A 129 2.05 16.60 -3.81
N VAL A 130 3.35 16.48 -4.08
CA VAL A 130 4.40 17.30 -3.45
C VAL A 130 4.12 18.81 -3.52
N PRO A 131 3.75 19.42 -4.65
CA PRO A 131 3.41 20.84 -4.71
C PRO A 131 2.34 21.26 -3.70
N PHE A 132 1.25 20.49 -3.57
CA PHE A 132 0.17 20.78 -2.62
C PHE A 132 0.61 20.61 -1.16
N LEU A 133 1.38 19.55 -0.89
CA LEU A 133 1.88 19.28 0.46
C LEU A 133 2.93 20.32 0.91
N ARG A 134 3.71 20.89 -0.01
CA ARG A 134 4.69 21.94 0.29
C ARG A 134 4.05 23.22 0.81
N GLU A 135 2.84 23.57 0.35
CA GLU A 135 2.19 24.82 0.72
C GLU A 135 1.82 24.90 2.21
N ARG A 136 1.38 23.78 2.80
CA ARG A 136 0.76 23.75 4.14
C ARG A 136 1.32 22.68 5.06
N GLY A 137 2.23 21.88 4.56
CA GLY A 137 2.70 20.65 5.19
C GLY A 137 1.69 19.51 5.07
N GLY A 138 2.20 18.28 5.10
CA GLY A 138 1.36 17.09 4.98
C GLY A 138 2.14 15.80 4.84
N ALA A 139 1.41 14.70 4.62
CA ALA A 139 1.98 13.36 4.54
C ALA A 139 1.88 12.78 3.13
N LEU A 140 2.99 12.23 2.64
CA LEU A 140 3.06 11.40 1.45
C LEU A 140 3.38 9.96 1.89
N VAL A 141 2.44 9.05 1.69
CA VAL A 141 2.56 7.66 2.11
C VAL A 141 2.65 6.77 0.87
N ASN A 142 3.80 6.12 0.69
CA ASN A 142 3.98 5.10 -0.33
C ASN A 142 3.80 3.71 0.29
N VAL A 143 2.89 2.91 -0.26
CA VAL A 143 2.68 1.53 0.16
C VAL A 143 3.58 0.59 -0.65
N GLY A 144 4.70 0.23 -0.01
CA GLY A 144 5.67 -0.74 -0.51
C GLY A 144 5.24 -2.18 -0.20
N SER A 145 6.23 -2.98 0.21
CA SER A 145 6.04 -4.36 0.66
C SER A 145 7.29 -4.78 1.42
N VAL A 146 7.21 -5.76 2.31
CA VAL A 146 8.41 -6.44 2.82
C VAL A 146 9.26 -7.03 1.70
N LEU A 147 8.67 -7.26 0.52
CA LEU A 147 9.37 -7.68 -0.68
C LEU A 147 10.21 -6.58 -1.35
N SER A 148 10.22 -5.35 -0.81
CA SER A 148 11.23 -4.33 -1.13
C SER A 148 12.56 -4.52 -0.38
N GLU A 149 12.59 -5.42 0.62
CA GLU A 149 13.79 -5.75 1.40
C GLU A 149 14.38 -7.10 0.98
N ARG A 150 13.53 -7.99 0.47
CA ARG A 150 13.92 -9.34 0.05
C ARG A 150 13.04 -9.85 -1.10
N ALA A 151 13.67 -10.25 -2.19
CA ALA A 151 12.98 -10.90 -3.30
C ALA A 151 12.65 -12.37 -3.00
N ILE A 152 11.59 -12.87 -3.64
CA ILE A 152 11.16 -14.28 -3.58
C ILE A 152 10.88 -14.79 -5.00
N PRO A 153 10.99 -16.12 -5.24
CA PRO A 153 10.66 -16.69 -6.54
C PRO A 153 9.17 -16.52 -6.86
N LEU A 154 8.82 -16.63 -8.14
CA LEU A 154 7.47 -16.48 -8.69
C LEU A 154 6.88 -15.05 -8.64
N GLN A 155 7.50 -14.13 -7.91
CA GLN A 155 7.09 -12.72 -7.85
C GLN A 155 8.27 -11.78 -8.19
N GLY A 156 9.24 -12.25 -8.99
CA GLY A 156 10.50 -11.53 -9.23
C GLY A 156 10.29 -10.11 -9.76
N THR A 157 9.41 -9.93 -10.75
CA THR A 157 9.10 -8.60 -11.31
C THR A 157 8.39 -7.72 -10.29
N TYR A 158 7.43 -8.25 -9.52
CA TYR A 158 6.79 -7.51 -8.42
C TYR A 158 7.82 -7.05 -7.39
N CYS A 159 8.72 -7.94 -6.95
CA CYS A 159 9.84 -7.59 -6.06
C CYS A 159 10.68 -6.46 -6.64
N ALA A 160 11.01 -6.50 -7.93
CA ALA A 160 11.77 -5.43 -8.60
C ALA A 160 11.05 -4.08 -8.52
N THR A 161 9.73 -4.03 -8.79
CA THR A 161 8.95 -2.77 -8.67
C THR A 161 8.98 -2.22 -7.25
N LYS A 162 8.87 -3.08 -6.22
CA LYS A 162 8.86 -2.65 -4.81
C LYS A 162 10.24 -2.20 -4.34
N HIS A 163 11.33 -2.79 -4.84
CA HIS A 163 12.69 -2.26 -4.59
C HIS A 163 12.88 -0.89 -5.25
N ALA A 164 12.42 -0.71 -6.50
CA ALA A 164 12.49 0.56 -7.21
C ALA A 164 11.70 1.67 -6.48
N LEU A 165 10.49 1.35 -6.01
CA LEU A 165 9.67 2.27 -5.22
C LEU A 165 10.36 2.66 -3.91
N LYS A 166 11.01 1.72 -3.21
CA LYS A 166 11.80 2.02 -2.01
C LYS A 166 12.92 3.01 -2.33
N GLY A 167 13.71 2.76 -3.37
CA GLY A 167 14.79 3.65 -3.79
C GLY A 167 14.30 5.06 -4.12
N PHE A 168 13.22 5.18 -4.90
CA PHE A 168 12.58 6.46 -5.20
C PHE A 168 12.09 7.17 -3.94
N THR A 169 11.41 6.46 -3.04
CA THR A 169 10.88 7.03 -1.79
C THR A 169 12.00 7.55 -0.89
N ASP A 170 13.09 6.79 -0.78
CA ASP A 170 14.25 7.18 0.02
C ASP A 170 14.93 8.44 -0.54
N ALA A 171 15.09 8.53 -1.87
CA ALA A 171 15.66 9.70 -2.54
C ALA A 171 14.78 10.95 -2.40
N LEU A 172 13.49 10.86 -2.77
CA LEU A 172 12.55 11.97 -2.71
C LEU A 172 12.44 12.56 -1.29
N ARG A 173 12.45 11.69 -0.27
CA ARG A 173 12.45 12.13 1.13
C ARG A 173 13.66 13.02 1.43
N MET A 174 14.87 12.59 1.08
CA MET A 174 16.10 13.33 1.37
C MET A 174 16.14 14.67 0.61
N GLU A 175 15.64 14.71 -0.62
CA GLU A 175 15.52 15.94 -1.41
C GLU A 175 14.57 16.95 -0.73
N LEU A 176 13.38 16.49 -0.30
CA LEU A 176 12.42 17.34 0.40
C LEU A 176 12.93 17.81 1.77
N GLU A 177 13.67 16.95 2.49
CA GLU A 177 14.33 17.32 3.75
C GLU A 177 15.43 18.38 3.54
N ALA A 178 16.24 18.22 2.48
CA ALA A 178 17.28 19.19 2.12
C ALA A 178 16.69 20.56 1.75
N ASP A 179 15.54 20.56 1.07
CA ASP A 179 14.78 21.77 0.73
C ASP A 179 14.04 22.38 1.93
N GLY A 180 14.06 21.74 3.11
CA GLY A 180 13.30 22.17 4.28
C GLY A 180 11.77 22.12 4.08
N ALA A 181 11.29 21.30 3.13
CA ALA A 181 9.87 21.18 2.83
C ALA A 181 9.11 20.55 4.01
N PRO A 182 7.92 21.07 4.39
CA PRO A 182 7.14 20.54 5.52
C PRO A 182 6.39 19.23 5.18
N VAL A 183 7.00 18.32 4.42
CA VAL A 183 6.37 17.10 3.91
C VAL A 183 6.97 15.88 4.60
N SER A 184 6.15 15.06 5.23
CA SER A 184 6.58 13.75 5.74
C SER A 184 6.42 12.71 4.64
N VAL A 185 7.49 11.98 4.32
CA VAL A 185 7.47 10.90 3.34
C VAL A 185 7.65 9.55 4.03
N SER A 186 6.64 8.70 3.97
CA SER A 186 6.61 7.39 4.63
C SER A 186 6.63 6.24 3.63
N LEU A 187 7.34 5.16 3.98
CA LEU A 187 7.24 3.88 3.30
C LEU A 187 6.60 2.84 4.23
N VAL A 188 5.34 2.51 3.95
CA VAL A 188 4.64 1.41 4.65
C VAL A 188 4.99 0.10 3.95
N LYS A 189 5.38 -0.92 4.71
CA LYS A 189 5.83 -2.23 4.22
C LYS A 189 4.91 -3.33 4.72
N PRO A 190 3.80 -3.61 4.03
CA PRO A 190 2.94 -4.74 4.34
C PRO A 190 3.70 -6.08 4.26
N ALA A 191 3.41 -6.95 5.21
CA ALA A 191 3.70 -8.39 5.11
C ALA A 191 2.65 -9.07 4.20
N THR A 192 2.41 -10.37 4.37
CA THR A 192 1.31 -11.07 3.70
C THR A 192 -0.03 -10.60 4.27
N ILE A 193 -0.89 -9.99 3.44
CA ILE A 193 -2.19 -9.45 3.87
C ILE A 193 -3.34 -10.19 3.17
N ASP A 194 -4.41 -10.50 3.89
CA ASP A 194 -5.64 -11.10 3.35
C ASP A 194 -6.47 -10.06 2.59
N THR A 195 -6.28 -9.98 1.28
CA THR A 195 -6.98 -9.05 0.37
C THR A 195 -7.25 -9.74 -0.96
N PRO A 196 -8.14 -9.18 -1.81
CA PRO A 196 -8.34 -9.65 -3.19
C PRO A 196 -7.08 -9.59 -4.10
N PHE A 197 -5.93 -9.11 -3.59
CA PHE A 197 -4.69 -8.95 -4.35
C PHE A 197 -4.21 -10.22 -5.05
N TYR A 198 -4.33 -11.39 -4.41
CA TYR A 198 -3.93 -12.67 -5.02
C TYR A 198 -4.91 -13.08 -6.10
N GLU A 199 -6.17 -12.73 -5.91
CA GLU A 199 -7.26 -13.04 -6.79
C GLU A 199 -7.24 -12.23 -8.07
N HIS A 200 -6.68 -11.03 -8.03
CA HIS A 200 -6.57 -10.12 -9.16
C HIS A 200 -5.23 -10.24 -9.91
N ALA A 201 -4.28 -11.00 -9.37
CA ALA A 201 -2.96 -11.10 -9.93
C ALA A 201 -2.98 -11.92 -11.23
N ARG A 202 -2.26 -11.43 -12.24
CA ARG A 202 -2.04 -12.21 -13.46
C ARG A 202 -1.21 -13.45 -13.15
N ASN A 203 -1.63 -14.60 -13.64
CA ASN A 203 -1.09 -15.88 -13.22
C ASN A 203 -0.59 -16.72 -14.40
N TYR A 204 0.73 -16.95 -14.43
CA TYR A 204 1.42 -17.84 -15.36
C TYR A 204 1.66 -19.24 -14.78
N MET A 205 1.23 -19.49 -13.55
CA MET A 205 1.38 -20.80 -12.90
C MET A 205 0.20 -21.73 -13.21
N ASP A 206 0.40 -23.03 -12.96
CA ASP A 206 -0.64 -24.08 -13.07
C ASP A 206 -1.61 -24.13 -11.88
N ALA A 207 -1.43 -23.24 -10.90
CA ALA A 207 -2.24 -23.17 -9.69
C ALA A 207 -2.52 -21.72 -9.30
N ASP A 208 -3.66 -21.48 -8.67
CA ASP A 208 -4.00 -20.15 -8.16
C ASP A 208 -2.96 -19.67 -7.13
N PRO A 209 -2.61 -18.37 -7.12
CA PRO A 209 -1.78 -17.81 -6.08
C PRO A 209 -2.50 -17.85 -4.73
N LYS A 210 -1.74 -18.07 -3.66
CA LYS A 210 -2.25 -17.97 -2.29
C LYS A 210 -1.30 -17.19 -1.38
N PRO A 211 -1.83 -16.50 -0.35
CA PRO A 211 -1.00 -15.86 0.65
C PRO A 211 -0.16 -16.88 1.41
N VAL A 212 1.09 -16.50 1.70
CA VAL A 212 2.01 -17.32 2.52
C VAL A 212 1.89 -16.89 3.99
N PRO A 213 1.52 -17.81 4.91
CA PRO A 213 1.41 -17.49 6.32
C PRO A 213 2.73 -16.98 6.94
N PRO A 214 2.67 -16.14 7.98
CA PRO A 214 1.46 -15.63 8.62
C PRO A 214 0.75 -14.56 7.79
N VAL A 215 -0.59 -14.63 7.76
CA VAL A 215 -1.44 -13.70 7.00
C VAL A 215 -2.10 -12.71 7.97
N TYR A 216 -2.06 -11.43 7.63
CA TYR A 216 -2.63 -10.35 8.45
C TYR A 216 -3.86 -9.74 7.80
N ALA A 217 -4.73 -9.15 8.62
CA ALA A 217 -5.89 -8.43 8.15
C ALA A 217 -5.48 -7.09 7.47
N PRO A 218 -6.21 -6.60 6.44
CA PRO A 218 -5.92 -5.32 5.78
C PRO A 218 -5.97 -4.12 6.73
N GLU A 219 -6.73 -4.22 7.82
CA GLU A 219 -6.82 -3.26 8.90
C GLU A 219 -5.47 -2.98 9.56
N VAL A 220 -4.55 -3.96 9.56
CA VAL A 220 -3.18 -3.78 10.07
C VAL A 220 -2.42 -2.77 9.23
N VAL A 221 -2.58 -2.81 7.91
CA VAL A 221 -1.95 -1.84 7.00
C VAL A 221 -2.68 -0.50 7.06
N ALA A 222 -4.02 -0.50 7.09
CA ALA A 222 -4.79 0.74 7.22
C ALA A 222 -4.43 1.51 8.50
N GLN A 223 -4.19 0.82 9.62
CA GLN A 223 -3.68 1.43 10.85
C GLN A 223 -2.28 2.04 10.67
N ALA A 224 -1.40 1.38 9.91
CA ALA A 224 -0.07 1.90 9.61
C ALA A 224 -0.14 3.17 8.75
N ILE A 225 -1.00 3.18 7.72
CA ILE A 225 -1.22 4.36 6.86
C ILE A 225 -1.79 5.53 7.67
N VAL A 226 -2.82 5.27 8.50
CA VAL A 226 -3.38 6.28 9.43
C VAL A 226 -2.32 6.81 10.37
N HIS A 227 -1.47 5.96 10.93
CA HIS A 227 -0.37 6.39 11.79
C HIS A 227 0.58 7.33 11.05
N CYS A 228 1.04 6.96 9.85
CA CYS A 228 1.92 7.79 9.02
C CYS A 228 1.28 9.12 8.59
N ALA A 229 -0.04 9.17 8.45
CA ALA A 229 -0.76 10.38 8.12
C ALA A 229 -0.81 11.41 9.28
N GLU A 230 -0.68 10.98 10.54
CA GLU A 230 -0.68 11.87 11.72
C GLU A 230 0.70 12.02 12.37
N HIS A 231 1.62 11.08 12.13
CA HIS A 231 2.91 11.01 12.80
C HIS A 231 4.03 10.86 11.77
N PRO A 232 4.97 11.82 11.69
CA PRO A 232 6.11 11.71 10.79
C PRO A 232 6.89 10.42 11.03
N THR A 233 6.80 9.50 10.07
CA THR A 233 7.34 8.15 10.18
C THR A 233 8.09 7.81 8.91
N ARG A 234 9.36 7.39 9.03
CA ARG A 234 10.17 7.06 7.86
C ARG A 234 9.71 5.75 7.20
N ASP A 235 9.76 4.67 7.97
CA ASP A 235 9.49 3.30 7.53
C ASP A 235 8.58 2.63 8.57
N LEU A 236 7.55 1.91 8.14
CA LEU A 236 6.66 1.18 9.04
C LEU A 236 6.30 -0.20 8.49
N TYR A 237 6.62 -1.25 9.25
CA TYR A 237 6.25 -2.61 8.90
C TYR A 237 4.83 -2.92 9.36
N ALA A 238 3.95 -3.26 8.42
CA ALA A 238 2.58 -3.67 8.71
C ALA A 238 2.51 -5.21 8.71
N GLY A 239 2.82 -5.78 9.88
CA GLY A 239 2.90 -7.22 10.13
C GLY A 239 4.26 -7.61 10.74
N ALA A 240 4.27 -8.17 11.95
CA ALA A 240 5.49 -8.45 12.70
C ALA A 240 6.46 -9.40 11.96
N ALA A 241 5.93 -10.34 11.17
CA ALA A 241 6.75 -11.23 10.34
C ALA A 241 7.62 -10.48 9.32
N GLY A 242 7.19 -9.29 8.89
CA GLY A 242 7.94 -8.44 7.97
C GLY A 242 9.31 -8.02 8.49
N VAL A 243 9.42 -7.79 9.81
CA VAL A 243 10.69 -7.45 10.47
C VAL A 243 11.68 -8.60 10.37
N GLY A 244 11.22 -9.84 10.59
CA GLY A 244 12.06 -11.03 10.48
C GLY A 244 12.52 -11.30 9.04
N ILE A 245 11.65 -11.07 8.06
CA ILE A 245 11.99 -11.19 6.63
C ILE A 245 13.09 -10.19 6.25
N ALA A 246 12.95 -8.94 6.66
CA ALA A 246 13.94 -7.89 6.41
C ALA A 246 15.30 -8.24 7.06
N ALA A 247 15.30 -8.63 8.34
CA ALA A 247 16.52 -9.01 9.06
C ALA A 247 17.21 -10.23 8.42
N GLY A 248 16.46 -11.26 8.03
CA GLY A 248 17.01 -12.43 7.34
C GLY A 248 17.65 -12.08 6.00
N GLY A 249 16.99 -11.22 5.22
CA GLY A 249 17.51 -10.69 3.96
C GLY A 249 18.81 -9.89 4.10
N ALA A 250 18.97 -9.16 5.21
CA ALA A 250 20.18 -8.38 5.47
C ALA A 250 21.36 -9.24 5.96
N HIS A 251 21.10 -10.19 6.86
CA HIS A 251 22.17 -10.84 7.65
C HIS A 251 22.47 -12.30 7.29
N ALA A 252 21.60 -12.99 6.56
CA ALA A 252 21.74 -14.42 6.30
C ALA A 252 21.36 -14.84 4.88
N LYS A 253 21.66 -13.99 3.88
CA LYS A 253 21.22 -14.11 2.47
C LYS A 253 21.17 -15.55 1.94
N ARG A 254 22.32 -16.25 1.88
CA ARG A 254 22.39 -17.59 1.28
C ARG A 254 21.61 -18.66 2.05
N LEU A 255 21.57 -18.57 3.38
CA LEU A 255 20.78 -19.49 4.20
C LEU A 255 19.30 -19.27 3.94
N THR A 256 18.86 -18.02 3.99
CA THR A 256 17.47 -17.68 3.72
C THR A 256 17.08 -18.02 2.28
N ASP A 257 17.97 -17.87 1.29
CA ASP A 257 17.72 -18.27 -0.10
C ASP A 257 17.44 -19.77 -0.20
N ARG A 258 18.26 -20.61 0.43
CA ARG A 258 18.01 -22.07 0.48
C ARG A 258 16.67 -22.42 1.11
N VAL A 259 16.24 -21.69 2.13
CA VAL A 259 14.92 -21.87 2.75
C VAL A 259 13.81 -21.45 1.78
N MET A 260 13.96 -20.31 1.10
CA MET A 260 12.97 -19.81 0.14
C MET A 260 12.88 -20.71 -1.11
N GLU A 261 14.02 -21.17 -1.65
CA GLU A 261 14.11 -22.11 -2.77
C GLU A 261 13.29 -23.39 -2.49
N ARG A 262 13.30 -23.86 -1.24
CA ARG A 262 12.57 -25.07 -0.83
C ARG A 262 11.09 -24.84 -0.51
N THR A 263 10.71 -23.65 -0.05
CA THR A 263 9.39 -23.41 0.53
C THR A 263 8.49 -22.51 -0.33
N MET A 264 9.04 -21.48 -0.98
CA MET A 264 8.23 -20.43 -1.60
C MET A 264 7.61 -20.84 -2.94
N PHE A 265 8.22 -21.74 -3.71
CA PHE A 265 7.60 -22.21 -4.96
C PHE A 265 6.26 -22.93 -4.69
N ALA A 266 6.23 -23.86 -3.74
CA ALA A 266 5.02 -24.57 -3.37
C ALA A 266 4.11 -23.74 -2.43
N GLY A 267 4.70 -22.94 -1.55
CA GLY A 267 3.97 -22.17 -0.53
C GLY A 267 3.06 -21.10 -1.12
N GLN A 268 3.40 -20.56 -2.29
CA GLN A 268 2.62 -19.53 -2.99
C GLN A 268 1.51 -20.11 -3.89
N GLN A 269 1.42 -21.43 -4.03
CA GLN A 269 0.51 -22.09 -4.98
C GLN A 269 -0.58 -22.89 -4.23
N ASP A 270 -1.84 -22.70 -4.59
CA ASP A 270 -2.93 -23.58 -4.18
C ASP A 270 -3.02 -24.82 -5.08
N ARG A 271 -2.02 -25.69 -4.98
CA ARG A 271 -1.96 -26.93 -5.78
C ARG A 271 -3.10 -27.90 -5.52
N ALA A 272 -3.79 -27.78 -4.38
CA ALA A 272 -4.92 -28.63 -4.06
C ALA A 272 -6.15 -28.26 -4.90
N ARG A 273 -6.36 -26.96 -5.14
CA ARG A 273 -7.44 -26.46 -6.00
C ARG A 273 -7.04 -26.36 -7.47
N GLY A 274 -5.74 -26.27 -7.76
CA GLY A 274 -5.25 -26.02 -9.11
C GLY A 274 -5.55 -24.60 -9.57
N ARG A 275 -5.48 -24.35 -10.88
CA ARG A 275 -5.87 -23.08 -11.49
C ARG A 275 -7.38 -23.06 -11.67
N THR A 276 -8.04 -22.10 -11.03
CA THR A 276 -9.50 -21.97 -11.07
C THR A 276 -9.96 -20.70 -11.78
N ARG A 277 -9.03 -19.79 -12.10
CA ARG A 277 -9.33 -18.46 -12.64
C ARG A 277 -8.38 -18.06 -13.74
N ASP A 278 -8.94 -17.41 -14.74
CA ASP A 278 -8.22 -16.83 -15.88
C ASP A 278 -8.34 -15.31 -15.95
N GLU A 279 -9.20 -14.72 -15.11
CA GLU A 279 -9.37 -13.26 -15.01
C GLU A 279 -8.28 -12.64 -14.12
N ASP A 280 -7.80 -11.47 -14.52
CA ASP A 280 -6.82 -10.66 -13.79
C ASP A 280 -7.14 -9.17 -13.96
N ASN A 281 -6.51 -8.31 -13.17
CA ASN A 281 -6.71 -6.87 -13.26
C ASN A 281 -5.50 -6.08 -13.82
N LEU A 282 -4.54 -6.73 -14.48
CA LEU A 282 -3.30 -6.09 -14.92
C LEU A 282 -3.57 -4.97 -15.94
N TYR A 283 -4.47 -5.20 -16.90
CA TYR A 283 -4.81 -4.23 -17.94
C TYR A 283 -6.12 -3.51 -17.68
N ALA A 284 -7.19 -4.24 -17.33
CA ALA A 284 -8.52 -3.70 -17.10
C ALA A 284 -9.01 -4.01 -15.67
N PRO A 285 -9.94 -3.23 -15.10
CA PRO A 285 -10.62 -3.62 -13.86
C PRO A 285 -11.52 -4.84 -14.09
N LEU A 286 -11.78 -5.62 -13.04
CA LEU A 286 -12.79 -6.68 -13.03
C LEU A 286 -14.17 -6.10 -12.65
N ASP A 287 -15.27 -6.71 -13.12
CA ASP A 287 -16.63 -6.27 -12.79
C ASP A 287 -16.94 -6.34 -11.28
N HIS A 288 -16.20 -7.18 -10.56
CA HIS A 288 -16.23 -7.35 -9.11
C HIS A 288 -14.80 -7.27 -8.53
N ASP A 289 -14.11 -6.15 -8.80
CA ASP A 289 -12.74 -5.86 -8.30
C ASP A 289 -12.75 -5.35 -6.85
N GLY A 290 -13.93 -5.14 -6.26
CA GLY A 290 -14.18 -4.63 -4.92
C GLY A 290 -14.00 -5.66 -3.79
N GLY A 291 -14.03 -5.17 -2.55
CA GLY A 291 -14.01 -6.00 -1.35
C GLY A 291 -12.78 -5.81 -0.47
N GLU A 292 -12.98 -5.94 0.84
CA GLU A 292 -11.94 -5.64 1.84
C GLU A 292 -10.97 -6.81 2.02
N ARG A 293 -11.45 -8.06 1.95
CA ARG A 293 -10.68 -9.28 2.23
C ARG A 293 -10.68 -10.25 1.04
N GLY A 294 -9.66 -11.10 1.00
CA GLY A 294 -9.54 -12.15 -0.01
C GLY A 294 -10.36 -13.40 0.34
N ARG A 295 -10.14 -14.48 -0.41
CA ARG A 295 -10.77 -15.79 -0.21
C ARG A 295 -9.91 -16.74 0.63
N TYR A 296 -8.95 -16.22 1.39
CA TYR A 296 -8.07 -17.03 2.21
C TYR A 296 -8.83 -17.64 3.39
N ALA A 297 -8.87 -18.98 3.43
CA ALA A 297 -9.62 -19.73 4.45
C ALA A 297 -8.81 -20.04 5.73
N GLY A 298 -7.52 -19.69 5.76
CA GLY A 298 -6.66 -19.98 6.91
C GLY A 298 -6.72 -18.90 8.00
N PRO A 299 -5.95 -19.06 9.10
CA PRO A 299 -5.93 -18.08 10.18
C PRO A 299 -5.42 -16.71 9.72
N VAL A 300 -6.18 -15.65 10.03
CA VAL A 300 -5.83 -14.26 9.76
C VAL A 300 -5.57 -13.53 11.08
N LEU A 301 -4.43 -12.84 11.16
CA LEU A 301 -4.03 -12.06 12.31
C LEU A 301 -4.61 -10.65 12.22
N GLU A 302 -5.60 -10.35 13.06
CA GLU A 302 -6.27 -9.04 13.14
C GLU A 302 -5.40 -7.92 13.74
N ARG A 303 -4.28 -8.30 14.36
CA ARG A 303 -3.37 -7.37 15.03
C ARG A 303 -1.93 -7.72 14.72
N SER A 304 -1.07 -6.70 14.71
CA SER A 304 0.37 -6.84 14.58
C SER A 304 1.06 -6.17 15.75
N ALA A 305 2.01 -6.86 16.37
CA ALA A 305 2.92 -6.30 17.36
C ALA A 305 4.17 -5.64 16.73
N ALA A 306 4.11 -5.27 15.45
CA ALA A 306 5.24 -4.64 14.78
C ALA A 306 5.63 -3.32 15.48
N PRO A 307 6.95 -3.05 15.64
CA PRO A 307 7.43 -1.81 16.23
C PRO A 307 6.85 -0.60 15.47
N GLY A 308 6.26 0.35 16.19
CA GLY A 308 5.65 1.56 15.62
C GLY A 308 4.11 1.58 15.59
N LEU A 309 3.44 0.42 15.53
CA LEU A 309 1.98 0.33 15.60
C LEU A 309 1.43 0.22 17.04
N THR A 310 2.27 -0.21 17.99
CA THR A 310 1.93 -0.22 19.41
C THR A 310 2.15 1.16 20.00
N ALA A 311 1.20 2.07 19.81
CA ALA A 311 1.14 3.31 20.59
C ALA A 311 1.01 2.94 22.08
N ARG A 312 2.02 3.33 22.87
CA ARG A 312 2.07 3.23 24.33
C ARG A 312 0.74 3.68 24.94
N ARG A 313 -0.03 2.74 25.50
CA ARG A 313 -0.95 3.07 26.59
C ARG A 313 -0.12 3.21 27.86
N GLY A 314 0.11 4.46 28.27
CA GLY A 314 0.42 4.87 29.63
C GLY A 314 1.71 4.32 30.27
N ALA A 315 2.69 5.20 30.43
CA ALA A 315 3.44 5.30 31.68
C ALA A 315 4.21 6.62 31.65
N GLY A 316 3.71 7.61 32.38
CA GLY A 316 4.57 8.65 32.91
C GLY A 316 5.57 7.97 33.83
N ALA A 317 6.86 8.11 33.51
CA ALA A 317 7.93 7.96 34.47
C ALA A 317 8.95 9.05 34.10
N ALA A 318 8.84 10.16 34.82
CA ALA A 318 9.95 11.08 34.95
C ALA A 318 11.14 10.29 35.50
N THR A 319 12.28 10.36 34.83
CA THR A 319 13.56 10.04 35.46
C THR A 319 14.39 11.29 35.39
N ALA A 320 14.29 12.07 36.46
CA ALA A 320 15.31 13.03 36.83
C ALA A 320 16.60 12.25 37.10
N LEU A 321 17.68 12.62 36.43
CA LEU A 321 19.03 12.34 36.89
C LEU A 321 19.80 13.66 36.79
N GLY A 322 19.75 14.39 37.90
CA GLY A 322 20.83 15.27 38.30
C GLY A 322 21.72 14.47 39.24
N LEU A 323 23.00 14.40 38.88
CA LEU A 323 24.19 14.66 39.71
C LEU A 323 25.41 14.58 38.78
#